data_AF-A0A1V9XYT8-F1
#
_entry.id   AF-A0A1V9XYT8-F1
#
_cell.length_a   1.000
_cell.length_b   1.000
_cell.length_c   1.000
_cell.angle_alpha   90.00
_cell.angle_beta   90.00
_cell.angle_gamma   90.00
#
_symmetry.space_group_name_H-M   'P 1'
#
loop_
_entity.id
_entity.type
_entity.pdbx_description
1 polymer ?
#
loop_
_entity_poly.entity_id
_entity_poly.type
_entity_poly.pdbx_seq_one_letter_code
_entity_poly.pdbx_strand_id
1 'polypeptide(L)'
;MSYFSDRTLVYQPTTTMVYPHVHYPTDHKLPIESIYAEVIESLPPKPNAETANRRYVLLAVVAMCLAVIAVALTLVIVSGALGRGGPKVPLWSPRIEQPTETTERPSVPLPRVNSFVVVGRPHARKPIALRQLRAHHQKSHSGATATATATTPEPVSQLPAVNGIFWTDSAEASVPGGFQQRQAMHWKATVRAARFVDVREGCGRMQNRLVELNGQVLACARYRQNNDQIQGELFSFYLAQQLGIHNVVPVVATRAGGKQWSDVAPKIQQARWQPNRPVILSRYLDDLEPAYIPELLRDKNRHLHPSDVTNMTRSQIQELVQWSDLIVFDYLTANLDRVVNNLYNLQWNPGMMDAPAHNLLKDPRTGLLVFLDNESGLVHGYRLLEKYHSYHKTLLQSLCVFRRQTMHQVRHLLNMSSEQLAQVMQSAFQSNSPGIDQYLPSLPQRSIDTLRLRLKHVAEQVDKCEAQYYDSVDQL
;
A
#
# COMPACT_ATOMS: atom_id res chain seq x y z
N MET A 1 46.07 17.17 -31.24
CA MET A 1 45.72 17.53 -29.85
C MET A 1 44.28 17.10 -29.60
N SER A 2 44.15 15.96 -28.92
CA SER A 2 42.98 15.42 -28.21
C SER A 2 42.52 16.41 -27.12
N TYR A 3 41.24 16.47 -26.73
CA TYR A 3 40.59 15.48 -25.87
C TYR A 3 39.05 15.50 -25.94
N PHE A 4 38.50 14.29 -25.92
CA PHE A 4 37.13 13.87 -25.63
C PHE A 4 36.69 14.26 -24.20
N SER A 5 35.37 14.46 -24.01
CA SER A 5 34.69 13.87 -22.84
C SER A 5 33.21 13.62 -23.12
N ASP A 6 32.86 12.35 -23.02
CA ASP A 6 31.53 11.74 -23.05
C ASP A 6 30.57 12.32 -21.99
N ARG A 7 29.30 12.50 -22.35
CA ARG A 7 28.18 12.49 -21.41
C ARG A 7 27.21 11.38 -21.81
N THR A 8 27.41 10.22 -21.22
CA THR A 8 26.46 9.10 -21.22
C THR A 8 25.22 9.47 -20.40
N LEU A 9 24.07 9.59 -21.09
CA LEU A 9 22.74 9.56 -20.49
C LEU A 9 22.47 8.17 -19.94
N VAL A 10 22.38 8.05 -18.61
CA VAL A 10 21.93 6.84 -17.92
C VAL A 10 20.41 6.96 -17.74
N TYR A 11 19.67 6.14 -18.47
CA TYR A 11 18.22 5.98 -18.32
C TYR A 11 17.95 5.06 -17.12
N GLN A 12 17.38 5.59 -16.04
CA GLN A 12 16.84 4.81 -14.92
C GLN A 12 15.32 4.69 -15.07
N PRO A 13 14.73 3.49 -15.00
CA PRO A 13 13.28 3.33 -14.90
C PRO A 13 12.88 3.36 -13.41
N THR A 14 12.62 4.55 -12.87
CA THR A 14 12.02 4.71 -11.54
C THR A 14 10.50 4.86 -11.67
N THR A 15 9.75 3.75 -11.70
CA THR A 15 8.30 3.75 -11.46
C THR A 15 7.99 3.72 -9.96
N THR A 16 8.47 4.74 -9.28
CA THR A 16 7.89 5.31 -8.07
C THR A 16 7.97 6.80 -8.34
N MET A 17 6.83 7.50 -8.43
CA MET A 17 6.84 8.96 -8.53
C MET A 17 7.37 9.52 -7.21
N VAL A 18 8.69 9.60 -7.09
CA VAL A 18 9.30 10.70 -6.37
C VAL A 18 9.03 11.89 -7.25
N TYR A 19 8.37 12.92 -6.70
CA TYR A 19 8.08 14.18 -7.39
C TYR A 19 9.25 14.54 -8.32
N PRO A 20 9.01 14.92 -9.60
CA PRO A 20 10.07 15.49 -10.41
C PRO A 20 10.70 16.61 -9.58
N HIS A 21 12.02 16.59 -9.44
CA HIS A 21 12.77 17.57 -8.67
C HIS A 21 12.34 18.98 -9.07
N VAL A 22 11.40 19.57 -8.33
CA VAL A 22 11.24 21.01 -8.29
C VAL A 22 12.54 21.49 -7.66
N HIS A 23 13.31 22.29 -8.40
CA HIS A 23 14.51 22.93 -7.86
C HIS A 23 14.09 23.77 -6.65
N TYR A 24 14.27 23.23 -5.45
CA TYR A 24 14.15 23.98 -4.21
C TYR A 24 15.39 24.87 -4.08
N PRO A 25 15.24 26.18 -3.87
CA PRO A 25 16.32 27.02 -3.39
C PRO A 25 16.89 26.39 -2.12
N THR A 26 18.19 26.11 -2.11
CA THR A 26 18.89 25.26 -1.12
C THR A 26 18.97 25.82 0.30
N ASP A 27 18.25 26.90 0.63
CA ASP A 27 18.52 27.64 1.87
C ASP A 27 17.55 27.36 3.03
N HIS A 28 16.44 26.64 2.82
CA HIS A 28 15.52 26.29 3.91
C HIS A 28 15.21 24.80 3.96
N LYS A 29 15.85 24.08 4.90
CA LYS A 29 15.43 22.74 5.35
C LYS A 29 14.08 22.86 6.07
N LEU A 30 12.98 22.82 5.34
CA LEU A 30 11.68 22.57 5.93
C LEU A 30 11.56 21.06 6.21
N PRO A 31 11.16 20.65 7.42
CA PRO A 31 10.88 19.25 7.71
C PRO A 31 9.59 18.87 6.98
N ILE A 32 9.70 18.16 5.86
CA ILE A 32 8.56 17.45 5.29
C ILE A 32 8.31 16.26 6.21
N GLU A 33 7.42 16.42 7.20
CA GLU A 33 6.80 15.28 7.87
C GLU A 33 5.93 14.58 6.85
N SER A 34 6.57 13.70 6.09
CA SER A 34 5.88 12.97 5.06
C SER A 34 4.97 11.94 5.72
N ILE A 35 3.72 11.87 5.28
CA ILE A 35 2.83 10.72 5.52
C ILE A 35 3.57 9.40 5.25
N TYR A 36 4.56 9.39 4.35
CA TYR A 36 5.41 8.23 4.08
C TYR A 36 6.22 7.75 5.29
N ALA A 37 6.65 8.63 6.19
CA ALA A 37 7.30 8.22 7.44
C ALA A 37 6.30 7.48 8.34
N GLU A 38 5.05 7.93 8.45
CA GLU A 38 4.02 7.28 9.26
C GLU A 38 3.49 5.97 8.65
N VAL A 39 3.46 5.90 7.31
CA VAL A 39 3.14 4.68 6.55
C VAL A 39 4.29 3.66 6.66
N ILE A 40 5.55 4.10 6.78
CA ILE A 40 6.72 3.19 6.85
C ILE A 40 7.08 2.81 8.30
N GLU A 41 6.92 3.69 9.28
CA GLU A 41 7.51 3.57 10.63
C GLU A 41 6.57 3.04 11.73
N SER A 42 5.41 2.46 11.40
CA SER A 42 4.57 1.83 12.44
C SER A 42 5.10 0.45 12.88
N LEU A 43 6.32 0.41 13.44
CA LEU A 43 6.71 -0.64 14.38
C LEU A 43 5.76 -0.58 15.59
N PRO A 44 5.47 -1.71 16.26
CA PRO A 44 4.61 -1.69 17.44
C PRO A 44 5.15 -0.69 18.48
N PRO A 45 4.27 -0.03 19.25
CA PRO A 45 4.70 0.93 20.26
C PRO A 45 5.75 0.24 21.14
N LYS A 46 6.94 0.83 21.23
CA LYS A 46 7.86 0.46 22.32
C LYS A 46 7.05 0.66 23.62
N PRO A 47 6.91 -0.36 24.47
CA PRO A 47 6.30 -0.15 25.77
C PRO A 47 7.07 0.99 26.44
N ASN A 48 6.35 1.99 26.95
CA ASN A 48 6.92 3.19 27.58
C ASN A 48 8.12 2.79 28.44
N ALA A 49 9.33 3.14 27.97
CA ALA A 49 10.57 2.66 28.55
C ALA A 49 10.71 3.12 30.02
N GLU A 50 10.02 4.18 30.41
CA GLU A 50 10.01 4.69 31.78
C GLU A 50 9.25 3.83 32.78
N THR A 51 8.14 3.19 32.41
CA THR A 51 7.36 2.35 33.34
C THR A 51 7.88 0.91 33.39
N ALA A 52 8.41 0.41 32.28
CA ALA A 52 9.10 -0.89 32.25
C ALA A 52 10.41 -0.85 33.07
N ASN A 53 11.24 0.18 32.91
CA ASN A 53 12.49 0.28 33.66
C ASN A 53 12.26 0.38 35.17
N ARG A 54 11.23 1.08 35.65
CA ARG A 54 10.94 1.13 37.10
C ARG A 54 10.56 -0.23 37.67
N ARG A 55 9.79 -1.04 36.94
CA ARG A 55 9.44 -2.40 37.39
C ARG A 55 10.64 -3.35 37.35
N TYR A 56 11.48 -3.27 36.32
CA TYR A 56 12.71 -4.08 36.23
C TYR A 56 13.74 -3.69 37.28
N VAL A 57 13.94 -2.39 37.53
CA VAL A 57 14.84 -1.90 38.59
C VAL A 57 14.30 -2.31 39.96
N LEU A 58 12.99 -2.18 40.22
CA LEU A 58 12.40 -2.62 41.49
C LEU A 58 12.56 -4.14 41.70
N LEU A 59 12.30 -4.95 40.67
CA LEU A 59 12.50 -6.41 40.73
C LEU A 59 13.97 -6.79 40.93
N ALA A 60 14.90 -6.10 40.27
CA ALA A 60 16.33 -6.32 40.43
C ALA A 60 16.81 -5.94 41.85
N VAL A 61 16.31 -4.83 42.40
CA VAL A 61 16.62 -4.41 43.78
C VAL A 61 16.05 -5.42 44.78
N VAL A 62 14.80 -5.87 44.61
CA VAL A 62 14.21 -6.91 45.46
C VAL A 62 15.00 -8.21 45.39
N ALA A 63 15.41 -8.64 44.19
CA ALA A 63 16.23 -9.84 44.01
C ALA A 63 17.60 -9.71 44.70
N MET A 64 18.25 -8.54 44.61
CA MET A 64 19.51 -8.29 45.32
C MET A 64 19.33 -8.28 46.84
N CYS A 65 18.26 -7.67 47.35
CA CYS A 65 17.95 -7.70 48.79
C CYS A 65 17.73 -9.13 49.28
N LEU A 66 16.99 -9.95 48.53
CA LEU A 66 16.78 -11.36 48.87
C LEU A 66 18.09 -12.17 48.84
N ALA A 67 18.97 -11.91 47.87
CA ALA A 67 20.28 -12.54 47.82
C ALA A 67 21.16 -12.18 49.03
N VAL A 68 21.17 -10.90 49.44
CA VAL A 68 21.91 -10.44 50.63
C VAL A 68 21.34 -11.07 51.90
N ILE A 69 20.02 -11.15 52.04
CA ILE A 69 19.36 -11.81 53.17
C ILE A 69 19.70 -13.30 53.22
N ALA A 70 19.69 -13.99 52.06
CA ALA A 70 20.06 -15.40 51.98
C ALA A 70 21.52 -15.63 52.41
N VAL A 71 22.46 -14.80 51.95
CA VAL A 71 23.87 -14.86 52.35
C VAL A 71 24.03 -14.61 53.85
N ALA A 72 23.35 -13.61 54.40
CA ALA A 72 23.38 -13.31 55.83
C ALA A 72 22.82 -14.48 56.67
N LEU A 73 21.72 -15.09 56.23
CA LEU A 73 21.16 -16.29 56.89
C LEU A 73 22.13 -17.47 56.85
N THR A 74 22.78 -17.73 55.71
CA THR A 74 23.80 -18.78 55.64
C THR A 74 25.00 -18.48 56.54
N LEU A 75 25.43 -17.22 56.65
CA LEU A 75 26.51 -16.84 57.57
C LEU A 75 26.10 -17.04 59.03
N VAL A 76 24.87 -16.70 59.42
CA VAL A 76 24.36 -16.96 60.78
C VAL A 76 24.29 -18.47 61.07
N ILE A 77 23.84 -19.27 60.10
CA ILE A 77 23.78 -20.75 60.25
C ILE A 77 25.19 -21.33 60.39
N VAL A 78 26.15 -20.89 59.56
CA VAL A 78 27.54 -21.36 59.60
C VAL A 78 28.26 -20.91 60.88
N SER A 79 28.04 -19.67 61.32
CA SER A 79 28.56 -19.18 62.61
C SER A 79 27.92 -19.87 63.81
N GLY A 80 26.64 -20.27 63.72
CA GLY A 80 25.97 -21.10 64.73
C GLY A 80 26.45 -22.55 64.75
N ALA A 81 26.84 -23.10 63.59
CA ALA A 81 27.34 -24.47 63.46
C ALA A 81 28.82 -24.64 63.86
N LEU A 82 29.63 -23.57 63.83
CA LEU A 82 31.05 -23.60 64.20
C LEU A 82 31.31 -23.37 65.70
N GLY A 83 30.26 -23.23 66.52
CA GLY A 83 30.35 -23.02 67.97
C GLY A 83 30.55 -24.28 68.83
N ARG A 84 30.75 -25.48 68.25
CA ARG A 84 31.02 -26.70 69.03
C ARG A 84 32.05 -27.61 68.36
N GLY A 85 33.21 -27.71 69.01
CA GLY A 85 34.11 -28.88 68.91
C GLY A 85 35.35 -28.68 68.05
N GLY A 86 36.49 -28.42 68.71
CA GLY A 86 37.81 -28.68 68.14
C GLY A 86 38.15 -30.19 68.11
N PRO A 87 39.43 -30.55 67.92
CA PRO A 87 40.05 -30.69 66.60
C PRO A 87 40.59 -32.11 66.37
N LYS A 88 40.73 -32.55 65.12
CA LYS A 88 41.74 -33.55 64.71
C LYS A 88 42.25 -33.31 63.29
N VAL A 89 43.52 -32.94 63.22
CA VAL A 89 44.49 -33.07 62.10
C VAL A 89 44.79 -34.59 61.97
N PRO A 90 45.14 -35.21 60.81
CA PRO A 90 46.22 -34.79 59.91
C PRO A 90 46.01 -35.19 58.42
N LEU A 91 46.92 -35.13 57.43
CA LEU A 91 48.36 -34.96 57.29
C LEU A 91 48.61 -34.66 55.78
N TRP A 92 49.81 -34.15 55.46
CA TRP A 92 50.54 -34.15 54.18
C TRP A 92 50.70 -32.86 53.36
N SER A 93 51.97 -32.69 53.02
CA SER A 93 52.71 -31.51 52.58
C SER A 93 53.30 -31.79 51.16
N PRO A 94 54.34 -31.07 50.68
CA PRO A 94 54.16 -29.96 49.75
C PRO A 94 54.98 -30.15 48.44
N ARG A 95 54.80 -29.26 47.47
CA ARG A 95 55.93 -28.83 46.62
C ARG A 95 55.67 -27.45 46.00
N ILE A 96 56.65 -26.59 46.26
CA ILE A 96 56.84 -25.25 45.72
C ILE A 96 57.70 -25.40 44.46
N GLU A 97 57.41 -24.65 43.40
CA GLU A 97 58.42 -24.04 42.52
C GLU A 97 57.79 -22.95 41.63
N GLN A 98 58.48 -21.82 41.56
CA GLN A 98 58.37 -20.65 40.66
C GLN A 98 59.80 -20.46 40.08
N PRO A 99 60.11 -19.47 39.20
CA PRO A 99 59.45 -18.91 38.02
C PRO A 99 60.44 -18.79 36.82
N THR A 100 60.00 -18.39 35.62
CA THR A 100 60.75 -17.80 34.44
C THR A 100 59.93 -18.07 33.16
N GLU A 101 59.94 -17.35 32.03
CA GLU A 101 60.48 -16.08 31.57
C GLU A 101 59.67 -15.68 30.30
N THR A 102 59.75 -14.41 29.96
CA THR A 102 59.40 -13.71 28.70
C THR A 102 59.47 -14.48 27.38
N THR A 103 58.47 -14.31 26.50
CA THR A 103 58.72 -14.11 25.06
C THR A 103 57.59 -13.35 24.35
N GLU A 104 58.01 -12.44 23.48
CA GLU A 104 57.27 -11.42 22.73
C GLU A 104 56.80 -11.91 21.33
N ARG A 105 55.81 -11.18 20.76
CA ARG A 105 55.44 -10.96 19.33
C ARG A 105 54.57 -12.01 18.58
N PRO A 106 53.92 -11.65 17.44
CA PRO A 106 53.57 -10.32 16.87
C PRO A 106 52.10 -10.17 16.40
N SER A 107 51.80 -8.94 15.97
CA SER A 107 50.59 -8.40 15.35
C SER A 107 50.21 -8.99 13.99
N VAL A 108 48.90 -9.15 13.76
CA VAL A 108 48.28 -9.56 12.48
C VAL A 108 47.77 -8.32 11.72
N PRO A 109 48.06 -8.18 10.41
CA PRO A 109 47.54 -7.07 9.60
C PRO A 109 46.15 -7.36 9.01
N LEU A 110 45.31 -6.32 8.97
CA LEU A 110 44.05 -6.27 8.21
C LEU A 110 44.33 -6.08 6.71
N PRO A 111 43.64 -6.80 5.80
CA PRO A 111 43.56 -6.40 4.41
C PRO A 111 42.27 -5.60 4.13
N ARG A 112 42.46 -4.36 3.65
CA ARG A 112 41.50 -3.66 2.80
C ARG A 112 41.47 -4.34 1.43
N VAL A 113 40.29 -4.62 0.90
CA VAL A 113 40.11 -4.88 -0.53
C VAL A 113 38.93 -4.08 -1.06
N ASN A 114 39.25 -3.03 -1.79
CA ASN A 114 38.40 -2.46 -2.83
C ASN A 114 38.27 -3.50 -3.95
N SER A 115 37.05 -3.87 -4.33
CA SER A 115 36.81 -4.48 -5.63
C SER A 115 35.47 -4.02 -6.19
N PHE A 116 35.56 -3.08 -7.12
CA PHE A 116 34.49 -2.73 -8.05
C PHE A 116 34.35 -3.90 -9.03
N VAL A 117 33.16 -4.50 -9.10
CA VAL A 117 32.81 -5.42 -10.19
C VAL A 117 32.03 -4.62 -11.24
N VAL A 118 32.71 -4.32 -12.34
CA VAL A 118 32.09 -3.83 -13.58
C VAL A 118 31.42 -5.02 -14.25
N VAL A 119 30.09 -5.08 -14.24
CA VAL A 119 29.32 -6.04 -15.05
C VAL A 119 29.00 -5.40 -16.39
N GLY A 120 29.53 -6.00 -17.46
CA GLY A 120 29.35 -5.56 -18.83
C GLY A 120 27.90 -5.60 -19.32
N ARG A 121 27.59 -4.74 -20.28
CA ARG A 121 26.31 -4.64 -21.00
C ARG A 121 25.92 -5.99 -21.62
N PRO A 122 24.69 -6.49 -21.44
CA PRO A 122 24.16 -7.55 -22.28
C PRO A 122 23.82 -7.00 -23.66
N HIS A 123 24.27 -7.70 -24.70
CA HIS A 123 23.94 -7.42 -26.09
C HIS A 123 22.42 -7.40 -26.33
N ALA A 124 21.95 -6.41 -27.08
CA ALA A 124 20.61 -6.34 -27.62
C ALA A 124 20.33 -7.57 -28.49
N ARG A 125 19.48 -8.49 -28.01
CA ARG A 125 18.91 -9.54 -28.86
C ARG A 125 17.73 -8.98 -29.62
N LYS A 126 17.77 -9.15 -30.94
CA LYS A 126 16.70 -8.77 -31.89
C LYS A 126 15.38 -9.44 -31.48
N PRO A 127 14.23 -8.75 -31.60
CA PRO A 127 12.94 -9.39 -31.37
C PRO A 127 12.71 -10.48 -32.42
N ILE A 128 12.48 -11.71 -31.95
CA ILE A 128 12.00 -12.81 -32.78
C ILE A 128 10.52 -12.54 -33.05
N ALA A 129 10.16 -12.52 -34.33
CA ALA A 129 8.80 -12.28 -34.80
C ALA A 129 7.81 -13.25 -34.16
N LEU A 130 6.88 -12.73 -33.36
CA LEU A 130 5.69 -13.45 -32.91
C LEU A 130 4.76 -13.63 -34.11
N ARG A 131 4.72 -14.86 -34.62
CA ARG A 131 3.79 -15.35 -35.62
C ARG A 131 2.38 -15.31 -35.03
N GLN A 132 1.68 -14.21 -35.27
CA GLN A 132 0.27 -14.05 -34.92
C GLN A 132 -0.58 -15.01 -35.77
N LEU A 133 -1.40 -15.83 -35.11
CA LEU A 133 -2.53 -16.51 -35.71
C LEU A 133 -3.57 -15.45 -36.15
N ARG A 134 -3.52 -15.06 -37.43
CA ARG A 134 -4.56 -14.26 -38.09
C ARG A 134 -5.71 -15.17 -38.50
N ALA A 135 -6.88 -14.94 -37.92
CA ALA A 135 -8.15 -15.33 -38.55
C ALA A 135 -8.42 -14.37 -39.71
N HIS A 136 -8.67 -14.93 -40.90
CA HIS A 136 -8.96 -14.20 -42.13
C HIS A 136 -10.29 -13.45 -42.03
N HIS A 137 -10.25 -12.13 -42.13
CA HIS A 137 -11.36 -11.35 -42.66
C HIS A 137 -10.82 -10.38 -43.71
N GLN A 138 -11.03 -10.74 -44.98
CA GLN A 138 -10.75 -9.91 -46.14
C GLN A 138 -11.73 -8.75 -46.19
N LYS A 139 -11.24 -7.52 -46.24
CA LYS A 139 -11.83 -6.44 -47.04
C LYS A 139 -10.73 -5.49 -47.51
N SER A 140 -10.90 -5.08 -48.76
CA SER A 140 -9.94 -4.53 -49.71
C SER A 140 -9.48 -3.09 -49.42
N HIS A 141 -8.32 -2.78 -49.99
CA HIS A 141 -7.59 -1.51 -50.02
C HIS A 141 -8.39 -0.25 -50.39
N SER A 142 -8.00 0.86 -49.77
CA SER A 142 -7.49 2.06 -50.48
C SER A 142 -6.71 2.95 -49.49
N GLY A 143 -5.49 3.33 -49.86
CA GLY A 143 -4.57 4.11 -49.03
C GLY A 143 -4.90 5.59 -48.95
N ALA A 144 -4.55 6.21 -47.82
CA ALA A 144 -4.35 7.65 -47.71
C ALA A 144 -3.35 7.93 -46.58
N THR A 145 -2.32 8.68 -46.92
CA THR A 145 -1.28 9.25 -46.07
C THR A 145 -1.93 10.12 -44.98
N ALA A 146 -1.82 9.76 -43.71
CA ALA A 146 -2.36 10.55 -42.61
C ALA A 146 -1.30 11.53 -42.08
N THR A 147 -1.36 12.74 -42.63
CA THR A 147 -0.85 13.97 -42.04
C THR A 147 -1.43 14.14 -40.63
N ALA A 148 -0.61 14.60 -39.68
CA ALA A 148 -1.02 14.89 -38.30
C ALA A 148 -2.22 15.84 -38.27
N THR A 149 -3.38 15.34 -37.89
CA THR A 149 -4.60 16.11 -37.74
C THR A 149 -4.62 16.78 -36.37
N ALA A 150 -4.84 18.09 -36.38
CA ALA A 150 -5.19 18.89 -35.22
C ALA A 150 -6.35 18.23 -34.43
N THR A 151 -6.21 18.21 -33.11
CA THR A 151 -7.21 17.74 -32.16
C THR A 151 -8.47 18.59 -32.26
N THR A 152 -9.48 18.08 -32.96
CA THR A 152 -10.85 18.59 -32.87
C THR A 152 -11.29 18.50 -31.41
N PRO A 153 -11.80 19.57 -30.79
CA PRO A 153 -12.32 19.51 -29.41
C PRO A 153 -13.43 18.46 -29.33
N GLU A 154 -13.37 17.60 -28.32
CA GLU A 154 -14.40 16.59 -28.07
C GLU A 154 -15.79 17.26 -27.94
N PRO A 155 -16.86 16.65 -28.46
CA PRO A 155 -18.19 17.23 -28.32
C PRO A 155 -18.61 17.26 -26.83
N VAL A 156 -19.15 18.41 -26.41
CA VAL A 156 -19.84 18.57 -25.12
C VAL A 156 -21.00 17.57 -25.05
N SER A 157 -21.24 16.97 -23.87
CA SER A 157 -22.37 16.07 -23.69
C SER A 157 -23.68 16.83 -23.94
N GLN A 158 -24.42 16.44 -24.97
CA GLN A 158 -25.73 17.04 -25.28
C GLN A 158 -26.84 16.57 -24.33
N LEU A 159 -26.60 15.51 -23.56
CA LEU A 159 -27.53 14.96 -22.58
C LEU A 159 -27.14 15.37 -21.16
N PRO A 160 -28.12 15.57 -20.24
CA PRO A 160 -27.85 15.82 -18.84
C PRO A 160 -26.95 14.72 -18.25
N ALA A 161 -25.81 15.12 -17.67
CA ALA A 161 -24.90 14.19 -17.03
C ALA A 161 -25.43 13.66 -15.69
N VAL A 162 -26.38 14.38 -15.08
CA VAL A 162 -26.91 14.10 -13.73
C VAL A 162 -28.44 14.20 -13.72
N ASN A 163 -29.08 13.35 -12.92
CA ASN A 163 -30.48 13.37 -12.55
C ASN A 163 -30.59 13.57 -11.03
N GLY A 164 -30.97 14.77 -10.59
CA GLY A 164 -30.92 15.18 -9.19
C GLY A 164 -29.48 15.21 -8.69
N ILE A 165 -29.12 14.26 -7.84
CA ILE A 165 -27.75 14.08 -7.29
C ILE A 165 -27.05 12.82 -7.82
N PHE A 166 -27.64 12.13 -8.80
CA PHE A 166 -27.08 10.89 -9.33
C PHE A 166 -26.62 11.08 -10.76
N TRP A 167 -25.47 10.50 -11.12
CA TRP A 167 -25.08 10.38 -12.53
C TRP A 167 -26.20 9.69 -13.33
N THR A 168 -26.42 10.13 -14.57
CA THR A 168 -27.36 9.45 -15.46
C THR A 168 -26.82 8.10 -15.92
N ASP A 169 -27.70 7.21 -16.37
CA ASP A 169 -27.31 5.89 -16.87
C ASP A 169 -26.30 5.99 -18.03
N SER A 170 -26.43 7.02 -18.87
CA SER A 170 -25.47 7.29 -19.96
C SER A 170 -24.09 7.72 -19.44
N ALA A 171 -24.04 8.52 -18.36
CA ALA A 171 -22.79 8.92 -17.73
C ALA A 171 -22.11 7.70 -17.07
N GLU A 172 -22.86 6.89 -16.32
CA GLU A 172 -22.32 5.67 -15.71
C GLU A 172 -21.85 4.64 -16.76
N ALA A 173 -22.60 4.46 -17.85
CA ALA A 173 -22.25 3.54 -18.94
C ALA A 173 -21.04 4.00 -19.76
N SER A 174 -20.63 5.27 -19.64
CA SER A 174 -19.41 5.76 -20.27
C SER A 174 -18.14 5.30 -19.56
N VAL A 175 -18.24 4.92 -18.28
CA VAL A 175 -17.08 4.48 -17.49
C VAL A 175 -16.61 3.10 -17.96
N PRO A 176 -15.29 2.91 -18.16
CA PRO A 176 -14.74 1.59 -18.52
C PRO A 176 -15.08 0.56 -17.46
N GLY A 177 -15.39 -0.67 -17.88
CA GLY A 177 -15.90 -1.72 -16.98
C GLY A 177 -14.94 -2.18 -15.88
N GLY A 178 -13.66 -1.80 -15.94
CA GLY A 178 -12.65 -2.11 -14.92
C GLY A 178 -12.45 -3.60 -14.65
N PHE A 179 -12.09 -3.92 -13.41
CA PHE A 179 -11.83 -5.26 -12.90
C PHE A 179 -13.08 -5.87 -12.26
N GLN A 180 -14.03 -6.27 -13.10
CA GLN A 180 -15.25 -6.95 -12.64
C GLN A 180 -14.92 -8.32 -12.00
N GLN A 181 -15.93 -8.90 -11.37
CA GLN A 181 -15.82 -10.18 -10.66
C GLN A 181 -15.20 -11.30 -11.51
N ARG A 182 -15.50 -11.35 -12.82
CA ARG A 182 -14.94 -12.37 -13.73
C ARG A 182 -13.41 -12.21 -13.88
N GLN A 183 -12.93 -10.98 -14.05
CA GLN A 183 -11.51 -10.66 -14.16
C GLN A 183 -10.78 -10.95 -12.85
N ALA A 184 -11.40 -10.65 -11.70
CA ALA A 184 -10.87 -10.99 -10.39
C ALA A 184 -10.75 -12.51 -10.18
N MET A 185 -11.80 -13.27 -10.53
CA MET A 185 -11.78 -14.74 -10.46
C MET A 185 -10.73 -15.34 -11.40
N HIS A 186 -10.59 -14.79 -12.61
CA HIS A 186 -9.55 -15.21 -13.54
C HIS A 186 -8.15 -14.94 -12.99
N TRP A 187 -7.89 -13.75 -12.44
CA TRP A 187 -6.61 -13.43 -11.81
C TRP A 187 -6.26 -14.40 -10.68
N LYS A 188 -7.23 -14.66 -9.80
CA LYS A 188 -7.10 -15.65 -8.72
C LYS A 188 -6.76 -17.04 -9.24
N ALA A 189 -7.47 -17.52 -10.27
CA ALA A 189 -7.19 -18.82 -10.87
C ALA A 189 -5.77 -18.87 -11.47
N THR A 190 -5.36 -17.81 -12.17
CA THR A 190 -4.02 -17.68 -12.75
C THR A 190 -2.95 -17.75 -11.68
N VAL A 191 -3.05 -16.96 -10.60
CA VAL A 191 -2.06 -16.97 -9.51
C VAL A 191 -2.01 -18.33 -8.80
N ARG A 192 -3.16 -18.98 -8.58
CA ARG A 192 -3.20 -20.30 -7.90
C ARG A 192 -2.61 -21.44 -8.72
N ALA A 193 -2.76 -21.40 -10.04
CA ALA A 193 -2.24 -22.43 -10.93
C ALA A 193 -0.78 -22.18 -11.35
N ALA A 194 -0.26 -20.97 -11.12
CA ALA A 194 1.02 -20.57 -11.66
C ALA A 194 2.23 -21.18 -10.94
N ARG A 195 3.30 -21.32 -11.71
CA ARG A 195 4.68 -21.47 -11.21
C ARG A 195 5.38 -20.14 -11.42
N PHE A 196 6.06 -19.62 -10.39
CA PHE A 196 6.80 -18.37 -10.51
C PHE A 196 8.16 -18.64 -11.11
N VAL A 197 8.44 -18.01 -12.25
CA VAL A 197 9.64 -18.26 -13.06
C VAL A 197 10.71 -17.19 -12.86
N ASP A 198 10.32 -15.98 -12.47
CA ASP A 198 11.25 -14.90 -12.15
C ASP A 198 10.73 -13.99 -11.03
N VAL A 199 11.65 -13.37 -10.30
CA VAL A 199 11.41 -12.36 -9.26
C VAL A 199 12.52 -11.32 -9.38
N ARG A 200 12.16 -10.06 -9.66
CA ARG A 200 13.11 -8.96 -9.86
C ARG A 200 12.62 -7.68 -9.20
N GLU A 201 13.52 -6.71 -9.04
CA GLU A 201 13.15 -5.39 -8.53
C GLU A 201 12.10 -4.72 -9.43
N GLY A 202 11.15 -4.03 -8.80
CA GLY A 202 10.04 -3.38 -9.49
C GLY A 202 8.86 -3.11 -8.57
N CYS A 203 7.82 -2.49 -9.11
CA CYS A 203 6.58 -2.16 -8.39
C CYS A 203 6.80 -1.19 -7.20
N GLY A 204 7.73 -0.24 -7.34
CA GLY A 204 7.90 0.89 -6.45
C GLY A 204 8.91 0.68 -5.32
N ARG A 205 8.49 0.09 -4.19
CA ARG A 205 9.30 0.02 -2.96
C ARG A 205 10.43 -1.02 -3.01
N MET A 206 11.46 -0.81 -2.18
CA MET A 206 12.65 -1.68 -2.09
C MET A 206 12.34 -3.16 -1.85
N GLN A 207 11.28 -3.50 -1.11
CA GLN A 207 10.88 -4.89 -0.87
C GLN A 207 9.81 -5.39 -1.85
N ASN A 208 9.25 -4.54 -2.70
CA ASN A 208 8.31 -4.99 -3.72
C ASN A 208 9.09 -5.67 -4.85
N ARG A 209 8.46 -6.63 -5.50
CA ARG A 209 9.07 -7.32 -6.64
C ARG A 209 8.10 -7.40 -7.80
N LEU A 210 8.65 -7.32 -9.01
CA LEU A 210 7.97 -7.77 -10.20
C LEU A 210 8.18 -9.28 -10.29
N VAL A 211 7.08 -10.03 -10.29
CA VAL A 211 7.09 -11.50 -10.36
C VAL A 211 6.58 -11.91 -11.73
N GLU A 212 7.32 -12.79 -12.38
CA GLU A 212 6.91 -13.41 -13.64
C GLU A 212 6.33 -14.79 -13.34
N LEU A 213 5.10 -15.00 -13.78
CA LEU A 213 4.40 -16.28 -13.76
C LEU A 213 4.70 -17.01 -15.07
N ASN A 214 4.60 -18.34 -15.05
CA ASN A 214 4.62 -19.12 -16.27
C ASN A 214 3.59 -18.58 -17.30
N GLY A 215 3.98 -18.50 -18.56
CA GLY A 215 3.17 -17.86 -19.60
C GLY A 215 3.36 -16.34 -19.72
N GLN A 216 4.47 -15.80 -19.20
CA GLN A 216 4.87 -14.39 -19.32
C GLN A 216 3.89 -13.40 -18.69
N VAL A 217 3.07 -13.87 -17.73
CA VAL A 217 2.16 -13.00 -16.97
C VAL A 217 2.93 -12.33 -15.85
N LEU A 218 2.81 -11.02 -15.73
CA LEU A 218 3.50 -10.25 -14.70
C LEU A 218 2.57 -9.91 -13.53
N ALA A 219 3.12 -9.97 -12.31
CA ALA A 219 2.46 -9.58 -11.07
C ALA A 219 3.33 -8.60 -10.30
N CYS A 220 2.69 -7.62 -9.67
CA CYS A 220 3.33 -6.84 -8.62
C CYS A 220 3.16 -7.55 -7.28
N ALA A 221 4.28 -7.91 -6.67
CA ALA A 221 4.33 -8.51 -5.37
C ALA A 221 4.66 -7.47 -4.29
N ARG A 222 3.74 -7.29 -3.35
CA ARG A 222 3.89 -6.40 -2.19
C ARG A 222 4.14 -7.23 -0.93
N TYR A 223 5.32 -7.04 -0.35
CA TYR A 223 5.73 -7.62 0.92
C TYR A 223 5.69 -6.55 2.01
N ARG A 224 5.07 -6.84 3.15
CA ARG A 224 5.03 -5.93 4.31
C ARG A 224 5.30 -6.66 5.61
N GLN A 225 5.95 -5.96 6.54
CA GLN A 225 6.14 -6.42 7.91
C GLN A 225 4.86 -6.21 8.74
N ASN A 226 4.10 -5.15 8.48
CA ASN A 226 2.87 -4.83 9.20
C ASN A 226 1.67 -5.61 8.64
N ASN A 227 0.87 -6.24 9.51
CA ASN A 227 -0.41 -6.88 9.14
C ASN A 227 -1.44 -5.86 8.66
N ASP A 228 -1.51 -4.70 9.29
CA ASP A 228 -2.51 -3.67 9.02
C ASP A 228 -2.46 -3.25 7.55
N GLN A 229 -1.26 -3.15 6.98
CA GLN A 229 -1.03 -2.81 5.57
C GLN A 229 -1.43 -3.94 4.61
N ILE A 230 -1.11 -5.18 4.97
CA ILE A 230 -1.53 -6.35 4.16
C ILE A 230 -3.06 -6.46 4.15
N GLN A 231 -3.67 -6.30 5.32
CA GLN A 231 -5.13 -6.28 5.46
C GLN A 231 -5.74 -5.09 4.73
N GLY A 232 -5.13 -3.90 4.82
CA GLY A 232 -5.54 -2.70 4.10
C GLY A 232 -5.68 -2.97 2.59
N GLU A 233 -4.67 -3.54 1.96
CA GLU A 233 -4.72 -3.86 0.53
C GLU A 233 -5.81 -4.89 0.19
N LEU A 234 -5.84 -6.03 0.91
CA LEU A 234 -6.76 -7.13 0.61
C LEU A 234 -8.22 -6.74 0.83
N PHE A 235 -8.52 -6.18 2.00
CA PHE A 235 -9.90 -5.85 2.36
C PHE A 235 -10.40 -4.59 1.66
N SER A 236 -9.52 -3.68 1.23
CA SER A 236 -9.93 -2.57 0.35
C SER A 236 -10.40 -3.10 -1.00
N PHE A 237 -9.68 -4.07 -1.59
CA PHE A 237 -10.16 -4.74 -2.81
C PHE A 237 -11.49 -5.47 -2.61
N TYR A 238 -11.65 -6.21 -1.51
CA TYR A 238 -12.92 -6.91 -1.24
C TYR A 238 -14.08 -5.95 -1.03
N LEU A 239 -13.87 -4.85 -0.30
CA LEU A 239 -14.88 -3.81 -0.12
C LEU A 239 -15.25 -3.16 -1.45
N ALA A 240 -14.27 -2.86 -2.30
CA ALA A 240 -14.52 -2.29 -3.63
C ALA A 240 -15.43 -3.19 -4.47
N GLN A 241 -15.23 -4.51 -4.44
CA GLN A 241 -16.12 -5.46 -5.12
C GLN A 241 -17.55 -5.43 -4.55
N GLN A 242 -17.72 -5.31 -3.23
CA GLN A 242 -19.05 -5.18 -2.63
C GLN A 242 -19.74 -3.86 -3.00
N LEU A 243 -18.96 -2.78 -3.16
CA LEU A 243 -19.46 -1.47 -3.56
C LEU A 243 -19.76 -1.35 -5.06
N GLY A 244 -19.37 -2.34 -5.87
CA GLY A 244 -19.44 -2.23 -7.34
C GLY A 244 -18.38 -1.30 -7.94
N ILE A 245 -17.31 -1.00 -7.19
CA ILE A 245 -16.20 -0.16 -7.62
C ILE A 245 -15.12 -1.06 -8.23
N HIS A 246 -15.07 -1.09 -9.56
CA HIS A 246 -14.18 -1.98 -10.31
C HIS A 246 -12.83 -1.34 -10.69
N ASN A 247 -12.48 -0.22 -10.06
CA ASN A 247 -11.23 0.50 -10.29
C ASN A 247 -10.04 -0.08 -9.52
N VAL A 248 -10.28 -0.91 -8.49
CA VAL A 248 -9.23 -1.54 -7.69
C VAL A 248 -8.69 -2.79 -8.38
N VAL A 249 -7.37 -2.87 -8.54
CA VAL A 249 -6.71 -4.01 -9.19
C VAL A 249 -6.93 -5.29 -8.39
N PRO A 250 -7.24 -6.43 -9.04
CA PRO A 250 -7.38 -7.71 -8.36
C PRO A 250 -6.12 -8.10 -7.59
N VAL A 251 -6.31 -8.51 -6.34
CA VAL A 251 -5.24 -8.95 -5.45
C VAL A 251 -5.51 -10.34 -4.89
N VAL A 252 -4.42 -11.09 -4.68
CA VAL A 252 -4.42 -12.40 -4.05
C VAL A 252 -3.25 -12.47 -3.09
N ALA A 253 -3.47 -12.93 -1.86
CA ALA A 253 -2.36 -13.25 -0.96
C ALA A 253 -1.89 -14.69 -1.16
N THR A 254 -0.58 -14.86 -1.16
CA THR A 254 0.10 -16.16 -1.11
C THR A 254 1.22 -16.11 -0.07
N ARG A 255 1.88 -17.23 0.21
CA ARG A 255 3.11 -17.26 1.03
C ARG A 255 4.31 -17.28 0.13
N ALA A 256 5.36 -16.54 0.45
CA ALA A 256 6.64 -16.54 -0.28
C ALA A 256 7.46 -17.84 -0.06
N GLY A 257 6.82 -18.99 -0.25
CA GLY A 257 7.38 -20.31 -0.04
C GLY A 257 6.48 -21.41 -0.60
N GLY A 258 6.93 -22.65 -0.51
CA GLY A 258 6.23 -23.80 -1.09
C GLY A 258 6.47 -23.97 -2.59
N LYS A 259 5.72 -24.90 -3.21
CA LYS A 259 6.02 -25.41 -4.57
C LYS A 259 5.98 -24.35 -5.67
N GLN A 260 5.12 -23.33 -5.56
CA GLN A 260 5.01 -22.28 -6.59
C GLN A 260 6.24 -21.36 -6.65
N TRP A 261 6.96 -21.25 -5.52
CA TRP A 261 8.07 -20.32 -5.33
C TRP A 261 9.44 -21.00 -5.36
N SER A 262 9.50 -22.32 -5.54
CA SER A 262 10.73 -23.10 -5.32
C SER A 262 11.89 -22.69 -6.22
N ASP A 263 11.64 -22.37 -7.49
CA ASP A 263 12.72 -22.03 -8.43
C ASP A 263 13.28 -20.63 -8.22
N VAL A 264 12.45 -19.76 -7.64
CA VAL A 264 12.80 -18.36 -7.36
C VAL A 264 13.20 -18.15 -5.90
N ALA A 265 13.32 -19.23 -5.10
CA ALA A 265 13.70 -19.15 -3.69
C ALA A 265 14.99 -18.35 -3.43
N PRO A 266 16.07 -18.46 -4.23
CA PRO A 266 17.26 -17.61 -4.05
C PRO A 266 16.95 -16.12 -4.19
N LYS A 267 16.03 -15.75 -5.09
CA LYS A 267 15.64 -14.35 -5.33
C LYS A 267 14.72 -13.82 -4.22
N ILE A 268 13.88 -14.67 -3.64
CA ILE A 268 13.09 -14.36 -2.43
C ILE A 268 14.04 -14.06 -1.25
N GLN A 269 15.09 -14.87 -1.08
CA GLN A 269 16.10 -14.65 -0.04
C GLN A 269 16.87 -13.34 -0.26
N GLN A 270 17.24 -13.03 -1.50
CA GLN A 270 17.85 -11.73 -1.86
C GLN A 270 16.90 -10.55 -1.56
N ALA A 271 15.59 -10.74 -1.76
CA ALA A 271 14.57 -9.77 -1.38
C ALA A 271 14.34 -9.65 0.14
N ARG A 272 14.98 -10.52 0.93
CA ARG A 272 14.86 -10.61 2.41
C ARG A 272 13.41 -10.83 2.86
N TRP A 273 12.64 -11.58 2.07
CA TRP A 273 11.28 -11.94 2.44
C TRP A 273 11.27 -13.14 3.35
N GLN A 274 10.42 -13.11 4.37
CA GLN A 274 10.21 -14.25 5.27
C GLN A 274 9.28 -15.28 4.61
N PRO A 275 9.63 -16.59 4.56
CA PRO A 275 8.87 -17.59 3.80
C PRO A 275 7.40 -17.77 4.23
N ASN A 276 7.11 -17.59 5.52
CA ASN A 276 5.76 -17.73 6.08
C ASN A 276 4.99 -16.40 6.13
N ARG A 277 5.59 -15.30 5.68
CA ARG A 277 4.91 -14.01 5.63
C ARG A 277 4.02 -13.96 4.38
N PRO A 278 2.78 -13.49 4.50
CA PRO A 278 1.94 -13.25 3.32
C PRO A 278 2.58 -12.23 2.38
N VAL A 279 2.47 -12.49 1.09
CA VAL A 279 2.82 -11.58 -0.01
C VAL A 279 1.59 -11.41 -0.87
N ILE A 280 1.28 -10.15 -1.17
CA ILE A 280 0.12 -9.81 -2.00
C ILE A 280 0.57 -9.71 -3.45
N LEU A 281 -0.11 -10.43 -4.34
CA LEU A 281 0.10 -10.41 -5.78
C LEU A 281 -1.06 -9.66 -6.44
N SER A 282 -0.78 -8.47 -6.96
CA SER A 282 -1.66 -7.74 -7.86
C SER A 282 -1.25 -7.96 -9.31
N ARG A 283 -2.20 -7.87 -10.24
CA ARG A 283 -1.88 -7.91 -11.66
C ARG A 283 -0.99 -6.70 -12.03
N TYR A 284 0.11 -6.95 -12.73
CA TYR A 284 0.90 -5.85 -13.31
C TYR A 284 0.14 -5.23 -14.48
N LEU A 285 0.16 -3.91 -14.56
CA LEU A 285 -0.47 -3.12 -15.62
C LEU A 285 0.60 -2.23 -16.24
N ASP A 286 0.65 -2.23 -17.56
CA ASP A 286 1.58 -1.44 -18.36
C ASP A 286 0.96 -0.10 -18.78
N ASP A 287 1.84 0.82 -19.16
CA ASP A 287 1.51 2.07 -19.84
C ASP A 287 0.44 2.94 -19.15
N LEU A 288 0.40 2.88 -17.82
CA LEU A 288 -0.46 3.74 -17.01
C LEU A 288 0.16 5.14 -16.84
N GLU A 289 -0.67 6.17 -16.89
CA GLU A 289 -0.28 7.57 -16.71
C GLU A 289 -0.70 8.13 -15.34
N PRO A 290 0.00 9.12 -14.78
CA PRO A 290 -0.45 9.82 -13.58
C PRO A 290 -1.86 10.39 -13.71
N ALA A 291 -2.71 10.20 -12.69
CA ALA A 291 -4.03 10.82 -12.65
C ALA A 291 -3.98 12.11 -11.82
N TYR A 292 -4.49 13.21 -12.39
CA TYR A 292 -4.50 14.52 -11.75
C TYR A 292 -5.85 14.79 -11.07
N ILE A 293 -5.82 15.44 -9.92
CA ILE A 293 -7.04 15.82 -9.20
C ILE A 293 -7.85 16.77 -10.09
N PRO A 294 -9.16 16.60 -10.29
CA PRO A 294 -9.96 17.49 -11.12
C PRO A 294 -9.95 18.91 -10.56
N GLU A 295 -9.98 19.92 -11.43
CA GLU A 295 -9.90 21.33 -11.01
C GLU A 295 -10.96 21.70 -9.96
N LEU A 296 -12.19 21.22 -10.15
CA LEU A 296 -13.31 21.35 -9.21
C LEU A 296 -13.04 20.82 -7.81
N LEU A 297 -12.02 19.98 -7.64
CA LEU A 297 -11.68 19.32 -6.39
C LEU A 297 -10.34 19.82 -5.80
N ARG A 298 -9.65 20.77 -6.44
CA ARG A 298 -8.32 21.25 -6.01
C ARG A 298 -8.38 22.32 -4.94
N ASP A 299 -9.24 23.32 -5.11
CA ASP A 299 -9.22 24.54 -4.29
C ASP A 299 -10.04 24.44 -2.99
N LYS A 300 -10.03 25.51 -2.18
CA LYS A 300 -10.77 25.54 -0.90
C LYS A 300 -12.29 25.50 -1.06
N ASN A 301 -12.80 25.92 -2.22
CA ASN A 301 -14.20 25.91 -2.59
C ASN A 301 -14.58 24.60 -3.30
N ARG A 302 -13.74 23.55 -3.25
CA ARG A 302 -14.00 22.26 -3.88
C ARG A 302 -15.45 21.81 -3.75
N HIS A 303 -16.08 21.55 -4.89
CA HIS A 303 -17.45 21.05 -4.96
C HIS A 303 -17.66 20.26 -6.26
N LEU A 304 -18.38 19.15 -6.16
CA LEU A 304 -18.88 18.38 -7.29
C LEU A 304 -20.39 18.23 -7.13
N HIS A 305 -21.11 19.22 -7.64
CA HIS A 305 -22.53 19.43 -7.54
C HIS A 305 -23.17 19.35 -8.94
N PRO A 306 -24.51 19.17 -9.03
CA PRO A 306 -25.20 19.04 -10.31
C PRO A 306 -24.98 20.23 -11.27
N SER A 307 -24.81 21.45 -10.74
CA SER A 307 -24.52 22.65 -11.54
C SER A 307 -23.20 22.59 -12.30
N ASP A 308 -22.22 21.89 -11.75
CA ASP A 308 -20.82 21.96 -12.19
C ASP A 308 -20.59 21.17 -13.48
N VAL A 309 -21.51 20.25 -13.79
CA VAL A 309 -21.34 19.25 -14.85
C VAL A 309 -22.17 19.53 -16.11
N THR A 310 -22.84 20.69 -16.15
CA THR A 310 -23.78 21.07 -17.23
C THR A 310 -23.12 21.31 -18.59
N ASN A 311 -21.83 21.71 -18.62
CA ASN A 311 -21.09 22.06 -19.84
C ASN A 311 -19.78 21.29 -19.99
N MET A 312 -19.82 19.99 -19.70
CA MET A 312 -18.63 19.13 -19.76
C MET A 312 -18.64 18.20 -20.96
N THR A 313 -17.45 17.88 -21.45
CA THR A 313 -17.26 16.83 -22.46
C THR A 313 -17.54 15.45 -21.88
N ARG A 314 -17.78 14.49 -22.76
CA ARG A 314 -17.99 13.10 -22.35
C ARG A 314 -16.80 12.55 -21.55
N SER A 315 -15.56 12.84 -21.94
CA SER A 315 -14.37 12.38 -21.20
C SER A 315 -14.26 12.99 -19.81
N GLN A 316 -14.61 14.28 -19.65
CA GLN A 316 -14.65 14.94 -18.34
C GLN A 316 -15.69 14.30 -17.42
N ILE A 317 -16.90 14.02 -17.94
CA ILE A 317 -17.93 13.31 -17.18
C ILE A 317 -17.48 11.89 -16.82
N GLN A 318 -16.94 11.13 -17.76
CA GLN A 318 -16.41 9.78 -17.54
C GLN A 318 -15.36 9.76 -16.41
N GLU A 319 -14.50 10.76 -16.36
CA GLU A 319 -13.49 10.90 -15.31
C GLU A 319 -14.14 11.27 -13.96
N LEU A 320 -15.04 12.26 -13.91
CA LEU A 320 -15.69 12.70 -12.67
C LEU A 320 -16.57 11.63 -12.02
N VAL A 321 -17.21 10.75 -12.80
CA VAL A 321 -17.93 9.59 -12.25
C VAL A 321 -16.98 8.74 -11.41
N GLN A 322 -15.79 8.44 -11.92
CA GLN A 322 -14.79 7.63 -11.23
C GLN A 322 -14.17 8.36 -10.03
N TRP A 323 -14.00 9.68 -10.10
CA TRP A 323 -13.56 10.49 -8.95
C TRP A 323 -14.59 10.53 -7.82
N SER A 324 -15.88 10.56 -8.13
CA SER A 324 -16.94 10.48 -7.12
C SER A 324 -16.89 9.14 -6.36
N ASP A 325 -16.69 8.02 -7.08
CA ASP A 325 -16.48 6.70 -6.48
C ASP A 325 -15.18 6.64 -5.68
N LEU A 326 -14.08 7.24 -6.17
CA LEU A 326 -12.80 7.27 -5.46
C LEU A 326 -12.92 7.98 -4.10
N ILE A 327 -13.54 9.16 -4.06
CA ILE A 327 -13.69 9.92 -2.81
C ILE A 327 -14.55 9.16 -1.81
N VAL A 328 -15.65 8.54 -2.26
CA VAL A 328 -16.47 7.65 -1.40
C VAL A 328 -15.62 6.49 -0.90
N PHE A 329 -14.86 5.83 -1.78
CA PHE A 329 -14.04 4.67 -1.43
C PHE A 329 -12.91 5.01 -0.44
N ASP A 330 -12.17 6.08 -0.69
CA ASP A 330 -11.13 6.57 0.21
C ASP A 330 -11.70 7.08 1.52
N TYR A 331 -12.92 7.66 1.51
CA TYR A 331 -13.63 7.94 2.75
C TYR A 331 -13.89 6.63 3.49
N LEU A 332 -14.60 5.66 2.91
CA LEU A 332 -14.94 4.42 3.61
C LEU A 332 -13.72 3.67 4.15
N THR A 333 -12.65 3.60 3.36
CA THR A 333 -11.40 2.94 3.75
C THR A 333 -10.50 3.82 4.63
N ALA A 334 -10.74 5.13 4.71
CA ALA A 334 -9.79 6.08 5.30
C ALA A 334 -8.39 5.99 4.65
N ASN A 335 -8.34 5.78 3.33
CA ASN A 335 -7.07 5.73 2.61
C ASN A 335 -6.44 7.13 2.52
N LEU A 336 -5.35 7.30 3.25
CA LEU A 336 -4.62 8.56 3.36
C LEU A 336 -3.62 8.81 2.23
N ASP A 337 -3.25 7.79 1.44
CA ASP A 337 -2.12 7.85 0.50
C ASP A 337 -2.53 8.18 -0.94
N ARG A 338 -3.55 9.05 -1.06
CA ARG A 338 -4.05 9.64 -2.31
C ARG A 338 -4.33 11.14 -2.12
N VAL A 339 -5.56 11.60 -2.36
CA VAL A 339 -5.95 13.02 -2.29
C VAL A 339 -5.71 13.61 -0.89
N VAL A 340 -5.93 12.82 0.17
CA VAL A 340 -5.64 13.25 1.55
C VAL A 340 -4.16 13.59 1.74
N ASN A 341 -3.25 12.85 1.09
CA ASN A 341 -1.83 13.19 1.10
C ASN A 341 -1.58 14.53 0.42
N ASN A 342 -2.18 14.80 -0.74
CA ASN A 342 -2.07 16.11 -1.39
C ASN A 342 -2.58 17.24 -0.47
N LEU A 343 -3.76 17.05 0.15
CA LEU A 343 -4.36 18.03 1.06
C LEU A 343 -3.51 18.29 2.31
N TYR A 344 -3.00 17.23 2.95
CA TYR A 344 -2.17 17.35 4.14
C TYR A 344 -0.87 18.11 3.84
N ASN A 345 -0.29 17.88 2.66
CA ASN A 345 0.95 18.54 2.28
C ASN A 345 0.78 19.99 1.78
N LEU A 346 -0.46 20.48 1.61
CA LEU A 346 -0.72 21.89 1.26
C LEU A 346 -0.10 22.87 2.26
N GLN A 347 0.06 22.46 3.52
CA GLN A 347 0.65 23.29 4.57
C GLN A 347 2.13 23.63 4.31
N TRP A 348 2.83 22.82 3.51
CA TRP A 348 4.25 23.04 3.15
C TRP A 348 4.44 23.40 1.68
N ASN A 349 3.51 23.00 0.80
CA ASN A 349 3.58 23.32 -0.61
C ASN A 349 2.19 23.70 -1.15
N PRO A 350 1.94 24.99 -1.49
CA PRO A 350 0.63 25.43 -1.96
C PRO A 350 0.24 24.83 -3.32
N GLY A 351 1.21 24.34 -4.12
CA GLY A 351 0.98 23.70 -5.41
C GLY A 351 0.69 22.19 -5.32
N MET A 352 0.52 21.60 -4.13
CA MET A 352 0.35 20.14 -3.99
C MET A 352 -0.91 19.60 -4.66
N MET A 353 -1.94 20.42 -4.85
CA MET A 353 -3.18 19.98 -5.50
C MET A 353 -3.07 19.95 -7.04
N ASP A 354 -2.05 20.57 -7.62
CA ASP A 354 -1.75 20.49 -9.06
C ASP A 354 -0.88 19.27 -9.39
N ALA A 355 -0.30 18.63 -8.37
CA ALA A 355 0.40 17.37 -8.53
C ALA A 355 -0.59 16.20 -8.72
N PRO A 356 -0.17 15.12 -9.39
CA PRO A 356 -1.00 13.93 -9.51
C PRO A 356 -1.31 13.33 -8.13
N ALA A 357 -2.47 12.70 -8.01
CA ALA A 357 -2.83 11.98 -6.79
C ALA A 357 -1.95 10.73 -6.67
N HIS A 358 -1.33 10.55 -5.50
CA HIS A 358 -0.46 9.41 -5.27
C HIS A 358 -1.22 8.08 -5.41
N ASN A 359 -0.54 7.04 -5.90
CA ASN A 359 -1.08 5.70 -6.18
C ASN A 359 -2.35 5.64 -7.05
N LEU A 360 -2.71 6.74 -7.72
CA LEU A 360 -3.81 6.81 -8.68
C LEU A 360 -3.23 7.02 -10.08
N LEU A 361 -3.53 6.08 -10.96
CA LEU A 361 -3.11 6.15 -12.35
C LEU A 361 -4.32 6.05 -13.27
N LYS A 362 -4.15 6.42 -14.53
CA LYS A 362 -5.15 6.32 -15.58
C LYS A 362 -4.63 5.42 -16.69
N ASP A 363 -5.48 4.57 -17.24
CA ASP A 363 -5.16 3.86 -18.48
C ASP A 363 -5.50 4.79 -19.65
N PRO A 364 -4.50 5.31 -20.40
CA PRO A 364 -4.74 6.27 -21.47
C PRO A 364 -5.57 5.70 -22.63
N ARG A 365 -5.65 4.36 -22.76
CA ARG A 365 -6.41 3.68 -23.82
C ARG A 365 -7.91 3.66 -23.55
N THR A 366 -8.30 3.67 -22.28
CA THR A 366 -9.70 3.50 -21.87
C THR A 366 -10.23 4.66 -21.04
N GLY A 367 -9.37 5.44 -20.39
CA GLY A 367 -9.73 6.44 -19.41
C GLY A 367 -10.12 5.85 -18.05
N LEU A 368 -9.80 4.57 -17.78
CA LEU A 368 -10.04 3.93 -16.49
C LEU A 368 -9.06 4.49 -15.45
N LEU A 369 -9.57 5.04 -14.35
CA LEU A 369 -8.78 5.31 -13.17
C LEU A 369 -8.50 4.00 -12.43
N VAL A 370 -7.25 3.77 -12.05
CA VAL A 370 -6.77 2.54 -11.43
C VAL A 370 -6.29 2.83 -10.02
N PHE A 371 -6.94 2.20 -9.05
CA PHE A 371 -6.72 2.43 -7.63
C PHE A 371 -5.64 1.46 -7.13
N LEU A 372 -4.38 1.89 -7.13
CA LEU A 372 -3.23 1.10 -6.70
C LEU A 372 -2.88 1.33 -5.22
N ASP A 373 -2.13 0.41 -4.63
CA ASP A 373 -1.52 0.51 -3.29
C ASP A 373 -2.49 1.04 -2.21
N ASN A 374 -3.49 0.22 -1.91
CA ASN A 374 -4.55 0.53 -0.94
C ASN A 374 -4.19 0.06 0.47
N GLU A 375 -2.91 -0.18 0.74
CA GLU A 375 -2.40 -0.65 2.03
C GLU A 375 -2.63 0.32 3.18
N SER A 376 -2.77 1.61 2.86
CA SER A 376 -3.04 2.66 3.84
C SER A 376 -4.53 2.78 4.18
N GLY A 377 -5.37 1.92 3.62
CA GLY A 377 -6.80 1.83 3.94
C GLY A 377 -7.13 0.88 5.09
N LEU A 378 -8.38 0.93 5.52
CA LEU A 378 -9.02 0.13 6.57
C LEU A 378 -8.18 0.09 7.84
N VAL A 379 -7.71 -1.09 8.27
CA VAL A 379 -7.02 -1.31 9.55
C VAL A 379 -5.94 -0.25 9.81
N HIS A 380 -5.09 0.01 8.81
CA HIS A 380 -4.04 1.03 8.93
C HIS A 380 -4.62 2.45 8.97
N GLY A 381 -5.45 2.83 7.99
CA GLY A 381 -6.06 4.16 7.91
C GLY A 381 -6.94 4.51 9.12
N TYR A 382 -7.67 3.54 9.65
CA TYR A 382 -8.56 3.69 10.82
C TYR A 382 -7.81 4.02 12.10
N ARG A 383 -6.56 3.56 12.24
CA ARG A 383 -5.72 3.94 13.38
C ARG A 383 -5.32 5.41 13.35
N LEU A 384 -5.31 6.02 12.17
CA LEU A 384 -4.83 7.38 11.94
C LEU A 384 -5.99 8.37 11.74
N LEU A 385 -7.23 7.93 11.97
CA LEU A 385 -8.42 8.76 11.79
C LEU A 385 -8.40 10.04 12.63
N GLU A 386 -7.89 9.99 13.86
CA GLU A 386 -7.82 11.19 14.71
C GLU A 386 -7.09 12.35 14.01
N LYS A 387 -6.03 12.04 13.27
CA LYS A 387 -5.22 13.01 12.53
C LYS A 387 -5.81 13.37 11.16
N TYR A 388 -6.31 12.38 10.41
CA TYR A 388 -6.63 12.55 8.99
C TYR A 388 -8.12 12.63 8.66
N HIS A 389 -9.02 12.37 9.62
CA HIS A 389 -10.47 12.33 9.37
C HIS A 389 -11.01 13.62 8.77
N SER A 390 -10.51 14.79 9.20
CA SER A 390 -10.97 16.09 8.70
C SER A 390 -10.81 16.22 7.18
N TYR A 391 -9.67 15.80 6.62
CA TYR A 391 -9.41 15.83 5.18
C TYR A 391 -10.38 14.94 4.40
N HIS A 392 -10.60 13.70 4.88
CA HIS A 392 -11.60 12.81 4.29
C HIS A 392 -13.01 13.42 4.34
N LYS A 393 -13.38 14.01 5.47
CA LYS A 393 -14.68 14.63 5.67
C LYS A 393 -14.89 15.81 4.72
N THR A 394 -13.88 16.68 4.56
CA THR A 394 -13.94 17.79 3.60
C THR A 394 -14.15 17.30 2.16
N LEU A 395 -13.47 16.22 1.75
CA LEU A 395 -13.67 15.64 0.42
C LEU A 395 -15.07 15.03 0.26
N LEU A 396 -15.55 14.25 1.22
CA LEU A 396 -16.91 13.70 1.16
C LEU A 396 -17.98 14.80 1.10
N GLN A 397 -17.81 15.84 1.92
CA GLN A 397 -18.75 16.98 1.97
C GLN A 397 -18.75 17.85 0.72
N SER A 398 -17.71 17.74 -0.12
CA SER A 398 -17.67 18.39 -1.42
C SER A 398 -18.51 17.68 -2.49
N LEU A 399 -18.98 16.45 -2.23
CA LEU A 399 -19.78 15.69 -3.18
C LEU A 399 -21.27 15.91 -2.97
N CYS A 400 -21.97 16.27 -4.05
CA CYS A 400 -23.42 16.09 -4.22
C CYS A 400 -23.78 15.50 -5.59
N VAL A 401 -22.85 14.78 -6.22
CA VAL A 401 -23.12 13.92 -7.37
C VAL A 401 -22.49 12.55 -7.11
N PHE A 402 -23.31 11.51 -7.16
CA PHE A 402 -22.92 10.15 -6.82
C PHE A 402 -23.30 9.15 -7.89
N ARG A 403 -22.56 8.04 -7.94
CA ARG A 403 -22.94 6.88 -8.72
C ARG A 403 -24.08 6.12 -8.04
N ARG A 404 -25.19 5.91 -8.74
CA ARG A 404 -26.39 5.27 -8.19
C ARG A 404 -26.09 3.85 -7.73
N GLN A 405 -25.35 3.10 -8.54
CA GLN A 405 -24.99 1.72 -8.22
C GLN A 405 -24.16 1.63 -6.92
N THR A 406 -23.19 2.53 -6.74
CA THR A 406 -22.35 2.58 -5.54
C THR A 406 -23.19 2.93 -4.30
N MET A 407 -24.07 3.92 -4.40
CA MET A 407 -24.91 4.34 -3.25
C MET A 407 -25.94 3.27 -2.87
N HIS A 408 -26.47 2.52 -3.84
CA HIS A 408 -27.30 1.35 -3.56
C HIS A 408 -26.52 0.32 -2.72
N GLN A 409 -25.27 0.03 -3.07
CA GLN A 409 -24.43 -0.90 -2.31
C GLN A 409 -24.04 -0.36 -0.93
N VAL A 410 -23.76 0.95 -0.80
CA VAL A 410 -23.52 1.58 0.50
C VAL A 410 -24.70 1.38 1.44
N ARG A 411 -25.94 1.67 0.98
CA ARG A 411 -27.16 1.47 1.77
C ARG A 411 -27.39 -0.02 2.07
N HIS A 412 -27.12 -0.92 1.11
CA HIS A 412 -27.21 -2.37 1.33
C HIS A 412 -26.27 -2.86 2.45
N LEU A 413 -24.99 -2.46 2.42
CA LEU A 413 -24.02 -2.82 3.45
C LEU A 413 -24.34 -2.19 4.82
N LEU A 414 -24.86 -0.95 4.83
CA LEU A 414 -25.27 -0.27 6.06
C LEU A 414 -26.42 -1.00 6.77
N ASN A 415 -27.34 -1.58 6.00
CA ASN A 415 -28.51 -2.31 6.51
C ASN A 415 -28.17 -3.69 7.10
N MET A 416 -26.95 -4.20 6.89
CA MET A 416 -26.49 -5.43 7.54
C MET A 416 -26.27 -5.22 9.04
N SER A 417 -26.22 -6.28 9.83
CA SER A 417 -25.64 -6.23 11.17
C SER A 417 -24.10 -6.17 11.11
N SER A 418 -23.45 -5.85 12.24
CA SER A 418 -21.99 -5.91 12.33
C SER A 418 -21.44 -7.31 12.03
N GLU A 419 -22.12 -8.35 12.51
CA GLU A 419 -21.74 -9.75 12.31
C GLU A 419 -21.88 -10.16 10.84
N GLN A 420 -22.98 -9.76 10.19
CA GLN A 420 -23.20 -10.03 8.77
C GLN A 420 -22.15 -9.36 7.89
N LEU A 421 -21.84 -8.09 8.15
CA LEU A 421 -20.79 -7.38 7.41
C LEU A 421 -19.42 -8.01 7.64
N ALA A 422 -19.08 -8.38 8.88
CA ALA A 422 -17.86 -9.11 9.18
C ALA A 422 -17.79 -10.44 8.41
N GLN A 423 -18.90 -11.17 8.34
CA GLN A 423 -18.98 -12.43 7.61
C GLN A 423 -18.79 -12.25 6.10
N VAL A 424 -19.39 -11.23 5.48
CA VAL A 424 -19.18 -10.90 4.06
C VAL A 424 -17.70 -10.67 3.77
N MET A 425 -17.04 -9.85 4.60
CA MET A 425 -15.61 -9.55 4.44
C MET A 425 -14.74 -10.79 4.68
N GLN A 426 -15.07 -11.61 5.69
CA GLN A 426 -14.40 -12.87 5.97
C GLN A 426 -14.51 -13.86 4.81
N SER A 427 -15.71 -14.05 4.28
CA SER A 427 -15.96 -14.96 3.16
C SER A 427 -15.23 -14.52 1.91
N ALA A 428 -15.16 -13.21 1.64
CA ALA A 428 -14.36 -12.66 0.54
C ALA A 428 -12.87 -12.96 0.72
N PHE A 429 -12.33 -12.79 1.94
CA PHE A 429 -10.94 -13.10 2.25
C PHE A 429 -10.59 -14.57 2.08
N GLN A 430 -11.36 -15.47 2.70
CA GLN A 430 -11.14 -16.92 2.60
C GLN A 430 -11.31 -17.42 1.17
N SER A 431 -12.28 -16.88 0.44
CA SER A 431 -12.51 -17.27 -0.95
C SER A 431 -11.34 -16.85 -1.83
N ASN A 432 -10.87 -15.60 -1.73
CA ASN A 432 -9.83 -15.08 -2.63
C ASN A 432 -8.42 -15.52 -2.27
N SER A 433 -8.12 -15.69 -0.97
CA SER A 433 -6.79 -16.02 -0.45
C SER A 433 -6.82 -17.25 0.47
N PRO A 434 -7.18 -18.44 -0.05
CA PRO A 434 -7.38 -19.64 0.77
C PRO A 434 -6.09 -20.08 1.48
N GLY A 435 -6.20 -20.40 2.77
CA GLY A 435 -5.09 -20.85 3.62
C GLY A 435 -4.18 -19.74 4.14
N ILE A 436 -4.48 -18.47 3.84
CA ILE A 436 -3.75 -17.31 4.37
C ILE A 436 -4.25 -16.90 5.76
N ASP A 437 -5.46 -17.31 6.14
CA ASP A 437 -6.07 -17.09 7.45
C ASP A 437 -5.25 -17.64 8.63
N GLN A 438 -4.37 -18.62 8.38
CA GLN A 438 -3.41 -19.14 9.36
C GLN A 438 -2.24 -18.17 9.64
N TYR A 439 -2.00 -17.19 8.76
CA TYR A 439 -0.85 -16.30 8.76
C TYR A 439 -1.23 -14.82 8.86
N LEU A 440 -2.49 -14.50 8.57
CA LEU A 440 -3.05 -13.16 8.63
C LEU A 440 -4.45 -13.23 9.25
N PRO A 441 -4.71 -12.50 10.34
CA PRO A 441 -6.05 -12.46 10.91
C PRO A 441 -7.02 -11.75 9.95
N SER A 442 -8.32 -11.95 10.19
CA SER A 442 -9.35 -11.16 9.53
C SER A 442 -9.41 -9.72 10.05
N LEU A 443 -10.30 -8.91 9.46
CA LEU A 443 -10.63 -7.60 10.00
C LEU A 443 -11.11 -7.72 11.45
N PRO A 444 -10.52 -6.95 12.37
CA PRO A 444 -10.99 -6.93 13.75
C PRO A 444 -12.37 -6.26 13.82
N GLN A 445 -13.17 -6.64 14.83
CA GLN A 445 -14.53 -6.10 15.01
C GLN A 445 -14.57 -4.57 15.04
N ARG A 446 -13.60 -3.93 15.71
CA ARG A 446 -13.45 -2.47 15.74
C ARG A 446 -13.35 -1.84 14.35
N SER A 447 -12.68 -2.50 13.40
CA SER A 447 -12.60 -2.03 12.01
C SER A 447 -13.95 -2.17 11.30
N ILE A 448 -14.70 -3.24 11.56
CA ILE A 448 -16.06 -3.41 11.03
C ILE A 448 -17.00 -2.32 11.56
N ASP A 449 -16.95 -2.03 12.86
CA ASP A 449 -17.78 -0.99 13.47
C ASP A 449 -17.41 0.40 12.93
N THR A 450 -16.11 0.66 12.71
CA THR A 450 -15.62 1.89 12.07
C THR A 450 -16.12 2.00 10.63
N LEU A 451 -16.06 0.91 9.86
CA LEU A 451 -16.59 0.88 8.49
C LEU A 451 -18.08 1.19 8.46
N ARG A 452 -18.87 0.60 9.37
CA ARG A 452 -20.32 0.87 9.50
C ARG A 452 -20.62 2.33 9.81
N LEU A 453 -19.89 2.91 10.75
CA LEU A 453 -20.02 4.34 11.05
C LEU A 453 -19.73 5.20 9.83
N ARG A 454 -18.71 4.84 9.03
CA ARG A 454 -18.36 5.58 7.82
C ARG A 454 -19.36 5.37 6.68
N LEU A 455 -19.92 4.18 6.53
CA LEU A 455 -21.06 3.91 5.62
C LEU A 455 -22.25 4.80 5.97
N LYS A 456 -22.57 4.93 7.26
CA LYS A 456 -23.62 5.82 7.76
C LYS A 456 -23.35 7.27 7.35
N HIS A 457 -22.14 7.80 7.55
CA HIS A 457 -21.82 9.17 7.15
C HIS A 457 -21.91 9.42 5.64
N VAL A 458 -21.56 8.42 4.81
CA VAL A 458 -21.76 8.52 3.36
C VAL A 458 -23.25 8.61 3.04
N ALA A 459 -24.08 7.73 3.63
CA ALA A 459 -25.53 7.79 3.45
C ALA A 459 -26.12 9.12 3.91
N GLU A 460 -25.70 9.65 5.06
CA GLU A 460 -26.15 10.96 5.57
C GLU A 460 -25.76 12.12 4.63
N GLN A 461 -24.58 12.07 4.00
CA GLN A 461 -24.20 13.06 3.00
C GLN A 461 -25.08 12.97 1.75
N VAL A 462 -25.43 11.76 1.30
CA VAL A 462 -26.37 11.56 0.19
C VAL A 462 -27.73 12.14 0.55
N ASP A 463 -28.29 11.78 1.71
CA ASP A 463 -29.59 12.26 2.15
C ASP A 463 -29.63 13.81 2.27
N LYS A 464 -28.52 14.41 2.75
CA LYS A 464 -28.35 15.87 2.78
C LYS A 464 -28.39 16.48 1.37
N CYS A 465 -27.68 15.89 0.41
CA CYS A 465 -27.70 16.37 -0.96
C CYS A 465 -29.07 16.15 -1.62
N GLU A 466 -29.74 15.03 -1.39
CA GLU A 466 -31.10 14.78 -1.88
C GLU A 466 -32.03 15.90 -1.38
N ALA A 467 -32.02 16.22 -0.08
CA ALA A 467 -32.82 17.31 0.48
C ALA A 467 -32.47 18.68 -0.11
N GLN A 468 -31.19 18.97 -0.37
CA GLN A 468 -30.75 20.24 -0.94
C GLN A 468 -31.24 20.44 -2.39
N TYR A 469 -31.31 19.37 -3.18
CA TYR A 469 -31.67 19.43 -4.61
C TYR A 469 -33.10 18.94 -4.90
N TYR A 470 -33.86 18.55 -3.87
CA TYR A 470 -35.26 18.16 -3.99
C TYR A 470 -36.13 19.30 -4.52
N ASP A 471 -35.95 20.53 -4.01
CA ASP A 471 -36.77 21.70 -4.38
C ASP A 471 -36.49 22.25 -5.80
N SER A 472 -35.38 21.87 -6.42
CA SER A 472 -35.01 22.32 -7.77
C SER A 472 -35.66 21.53 -8.92
N VAL A 473 -36.39 20.45 -8.61
CA VAL A 473 -37.07 19.61 -9.62
C VAL A 473 -38.55 20.00 -9.79
N ASP A 474 -39.17 20.63 -8.79
CA ASP A 474 -40.59 21.06 -8.85
C ASP A 474 -40.78 22.48 -9.42
N GLN A 475 -39.73 23.14 -9.90
CA GLN A 475 -39.78 24.49 -10.49
C GLN A 475 -39.50 24.54 -12.01
N LEU A 476 -39.45 23.39 -12.69
CA LEU A 476 -39.25 23.28 -14.15
C LEU A 476 -40.46 22.69 -14.87
#